data_AF-A0A165Z308-F1
#
_entry.id   AF-A0A165Z308-F1
#
_cell.length_a   1.000
_cell.length_b   1.000
_cell.length_c   1.000
_cell.angle_alpha   90.00
_cell.angle_beta   90.00
_cell.angle_gamma   90.00
#
_symmetry.space_group_name_H-M   'P 1'
#
loop_
_entity.id
_entity.type
_entity.pdbx_description
1 polymer ?
#
loop_
_entity_poly.entity_id
_entity_poly.type
_entity_poly.pdbx_seq_one_letter_code
_entity_poly.pdbx_strand_id
1 'polypeptide(L)'
;MLQRVYALACGDGDAAPHVPRPIHCFERSPALVYLVMDHIEQVDVPKAELVEKAASVVQWLRSKRFSVEEPFGLMPDFPVYHKLFRWRRAPLTFTDVAAAERWFNVVLRKIRRSREPLAEISFITEEVVLTQSDMHASNFGVASDGRGILYDAASIGGFPLSLANFTLLRTTPFAAAVAQHIFDPEESAQLLTSPNMKSLVAVRKQLTWTFDDRFGTCGGMLFDRAQFLSLIFVLTP
;
A
#
# COMPACT_ATOMS: atom_id res chain seq x y z
N MET A 1 0.07 -12.26 -0.07
CA MET A 1 0.06 -11.28 1.03
C MET A 1 -0.87 -11.66 2.20
N LEU A 2 -2.17 -11.91 1.98
CA LEU A 2 -3.14 -12.15 3.08
C LEU A 2 -2.67 -13.15 4.15
N GLN A 3 -2.17 -14.32 3.74
CA GLN A 3 -1.69 -15.34 4.67
C GLN A 3 -0.54 -14.85 5.56
N ARG A 4 0.35 -13.98 5.05
CA ARG A 4 1.44 -13.37 5.83
C ARG A 4 0.89 -12.41 6.88
N VAL A 5 -0.08 -11.56 6.50
CA VAL A 5 -0.73 -10.62 7.43
C VAL A 5 -1.51 -11.37 8.51
N TYR A 6 -2.24 -12.43 8.13
CA TYR A 6 -2.93 -13.29 9.07
C TYR A 6 -1.96 -13.94 10.08
N ALA A 7 -0.85 -14.50 9.60
CA ALA A 7 0.16 -15.10 10.49
C ALA A 7 0.77 -14.08 11.48
N LEU A 8 1.00 -12.84 11.04
CA LEU A 8 1.44 -11.76 11.93
C LEU A 8 0.37 -11.43 12.99
N ALA A 9 -0.90 -11.38 12.59
CA ALA A 9 -2.00 -11.13 13.52
C ALA A 9 -2.12 -12.25 14.57
N CYS A 10 -2.00 -13.52 14.17
CA CYS A 10 -1.98 -14.65 15.10
C CYS A 10 -0.83 -14.57 16.10
N GLY A 11 0.36 -14.13 15.67
CA GLY A 11 1.53 -14.00 16.54
C GLY A 11 1.37 -12.93 17.63
N ASP A 12 0.58 -11.90 17.38
CA ASP A 12 0.33 -10.79 18.30
C ASP A 12 -0.92 -10.95 19.17
N GLY A 13 -1.79 -11.92 18.86
CA GLY A 13 -3.02 -12.18 19.59
C GLY A 13 -3.97 -10.98 19.63
N ASP A 14 -4.42 -10.60 20.83
CA ASP A 14 -5.43 -9.55 21.02
C ASP A 14 -4.92 -8.12 20.71
N ALA A 15 -3.59 -7.94 20.59
CA ALA A 15 -3.00 -6.68 20.16
C ALA A 15 -3.15 -6.44 18.65
N ALA A 16 -3.47 -7.48 17.87
CA ALA A 16 -3.69 -7.37 16.44
C ALA A 16 -5.17 -7.15 16.08
N PRO A 17 -5.42 -6.50 14.93
CA PRO A 17 -6.75 -6.47 14.34
C PRO A 17 -7.15 -7.87 13.87
N HIS A 18 -8.46 -8.03 13.68
CA HIS A 18 -9.01 -9.19 13.02
C HIS A 18 -8.63 -9.20 11.55
N VAL A 19 -8.07 -10.30 11.08
CA VAL A 19 -7.71 -10.53 9.68
C VAL A 19 -8.36 -11.84 9.26
N PRO A 20 -9.16 -11.89 8.18
CA PRO A 20 -9.77 -13.12 7.72
C PRO A 20 -8.73 -14.20 7.44
N ARG A 21 -8.92 -15.39 8.02
CA ARG A 21 -8.05 -16.54 7.74
C ARG A 21 -8.31 -17.04 6.33
N PRO A 22 -7.30 -17.08 5.43
CA PRO A 22 -7.48 -17.76 4.16
C PRO A 22 -7.63 -19.27 4.39
N ILE A 23 -8.70 -19.87 3.88
CA ILE A 23 -8.96 -21.32 3.96
C ILE A 23 -8.56 -21.98 2.63
N HIS A 24 -9.10 -21.49 1.51
CA HIS A 24 -8.88 -22.06 0.19
C HIS A 24 -8.69 -20.98 -0.88
N CYS A 25 -7.84 -21.28 -1.87
CA CYS A 25 -7.62 -20.45 -3.05
C CYS A 25 -7.86 -21.32 -4.29
N PHE A 26 -8.74 -20.90 -5.19
CA PHE A 26 -9.05 -21.60 -6.43
C PHE A 26 -8.74 -20.71 -7.62
N GLU A 27 -7.90 -21.20 -8.52
CA GLU A 27 -7.62 -20.53 -9.79
C GLU A 27 -8.52 -21.15 -10.86
N ARG A 28 -9.52 -20.40 -11.33
CA ARG A 28 -10.36 -20.84 -12.46
C ARG A 28 -9.72 -20.52 -13.80
N SER A 29 -8.98 -19.42 -13.84
CA SER A 29 -8.18 -18.98 -14.98
C SER A 29 -7.12 -18.00 -14.46
N PRO A 30 -6.09 -17.64 -15.25
CA PRO A 30 -5.15 -16.60 -14.85
C PRO A 30 -5.88 -15.30 -14.43
N ALA A 31 -6.96 -14.91 -15.10
CA ALA A 31 -7.65 -13.66 -14.75
C ALA A 31 -8.62 -13.76 -13.56
N LEU A 32 -8.85 -14.95 -12.98
CA LEU A 32 -9.90 -15.15 -11.99
C LEU A 32 -9.51 -16.15 -10.90
N VAL A 33 -9.35 -15.61 -9.70
CA VAL A 33 -9.00 -16.34 -8.48
C VAL A 33 -10.13 -16.19 -7.47
N TYR A 34 -10.59 -17.30 -6.90
CA TYR A 34 -11.53 -17.33 -5.79
C TYR A 34 -10.77 -17.57 -4.49
N LEU A 35 -11.06 -16.77 -3.47
CA LEU A 35 -10.47 -16.90 -2.15
C LEU A 35 -11.60 -17.13 -1.14
N VAL A 36 -11.56 -18.25 -0.44
CA VAL A 36 -12.43 -18.57 0.67
C VAL A 36 -11.69 -18.27 1.96
N MET A 37 -12.32 -17.52 2.85
CA MET A 37 -11.74 -17.07 4.11
C MET A 37 -12.79 -17.07 5.22
N ASP A 38 -12.34 -17.09 6.47
CA ASP A 38 -13.24 -16.97 7.62
C ASP A 38 -14.06 -15.68 7.54
N HIS A 39 -15.37 -15.82 7.77
CA HIS A 39 -16.25 -14.67 7.93
C HIS A 39 -16.05 -14.07 9.31
N ILE A 40 -15.85 -12.75 9.37
CA ILE A 40 -15.73 -12.01 10.63
C ILE A 40 -16.98 -11.15 10.76
N GLU A 41 -17.75 -11.38 11.81
CA GLU A 41 -18.95 -10.58 12.09
C GLU A 41 -18.56 -9.12 12.36
N GLN A 42 -19.08 -8.23 11.52
CA GLN A 42 -18.89 -6.80 11.64
C GLN A 42 -20.11 -6.18 12.34
N VAL A 43 -19.85 -5.19 13.20
CA VAL A 43 -20.87 -4.33 13.78
C VAL A 43 -20.93 -3.02 13.01
N ASP A 44 -22.13 -2.54 12.75
CA ASP A 44 -22.35 -1.21 12.17
C ASP A 44 -22.03 -0.13 13.19
N VAL A 45 -21.05 0.70 12.88
CA VAL A 45 -20.59 1.80 13.75
C VAL A 45 -20.65 3.14 13.01
N PRO A 46 -20.74 4.27 13.73
CA PRO A 46 -20.60 5.59 13.14
C PRO A 46 -19.26 5.74 12.41
N LYS A 47 -19.24 6.57 11.37
CA LYS A 47 -18.03 6.81 10.55
C LYS A 47 -16.82 7.25 11.38
N ALA A 48 -17.01 8.05 12.42
CA ALA A 48 -15.92 8.53 13.27
C ALA A 48 -15.23 7.37 14.00
N GLU A 49 -16.00 6.42 14.53
CA GLU A 49 -15.49 5.22 15.19
C GLU A 49 -14.76 4.30 14.20
N LEU A 50 -15.30 4.13 12.99
CA LEU A 50 -14.62 3.37 11.93
C LEU A 50 -13.25 3.98 11.59
N VAL A 51 -13.15 5.31 11.53
CA VAL A 51 -11.88 6.02 11.27
C VAL A 51 -10.87 5.78 12.39
N GLU A 52 -11.31 5.85 13.66
CA GLU A 52 -10.46 5.57 14.82
C GLU A 52 -9.93 4.12 14.79
N LYS A 53 -10.82 3.15 14.55
CA LYS A 53 -10.42 1.73 14.48
C LYS A 53 -9.52 1.45 13.28
N ALA A 54 -9.77 2.07 12.13
CA ALA A 54 -8.87 2.00 10.99
C ALA A 54 -7.50 2.61 11.30
N ALA A 55 -7.42 3.68 12.09
CA ALA A 55 -6.16 4.24 12.53
C ALA A 55 -5.38 3.26 13.42
N SER A 56 -6.04 2.60 14.39
CA SER A 56 -5.42 1.55 15.20
C SER A 56 -4.89 0.39 14.34
N VAL A 57 -5.66 -0.06 13.34
CA VAL A 57 -5.25 -1.10 12.38
C VAL A 57 -4.01 -0.66 11.59
N VAL A 58 -4.00 0.58 11.10
CA VAL A 58 -2.86 1.13 10.34
C VAL A 58 -1.63 1.29 11.24
N GLN A 59 -1.78 1.73 12.48
CA GLN A 59 -0.69 1.78 13.45
C GLN A 59 -0.12 0.39 13.72
N TRP A 60 -0.98 -0.62 13.87
CA TRP A 60 -0.55 -2.01 13.99
C TRP A 60 0.25 -2.47 12.77
N LEU A 61 -0.22 -2.22 11.54
CA LEU A 61 0.55 -2.51 10.32
C LEU A 61 1.92 -1.81 10.34
N ARG A 62 1.96 -0.52 10.69
CA ARG A 62 3.18 0.28 10.71
C ARG A 62 4.18 -0.16 11.77
N SER A 63 3.73 -0.82 12.82
CA SER A 63 4.59 -1.43 13.84
C SER A 63 5.42 -2.59 13.28
N LYS A 64 5.00 -3.19 12.16
CA LYS A 64 5.70 -4.29 11.50
C LYS A 64 6.80 -3.74 10.61
N ARG A 65 8.04 -3.97 11.02
CA ARG A 65 9.26 -3.51 10.35
C ARG A 65 9.87 -4.61 9.50
N PHE A 66 10.40 -4.22 8.35
CA PHE A 66 10.99 -5.11 7.36
C PHE A 66 12.33 -4.56 6.90
N SER A 67 13.17 -5.44 6.36
CA SER A 67 14.48 -5.07 5.84
C SER A 67 14.36 -4.41 4.47
N VAL A 68 15.28 -3.51 4.13
CA VAL A 68 15.30 -2.87 2.78
C VAL A 68 15.72 -3.85 1.68
N GLU A 69 16.35 -4.96 2.06
CA GLU A 69 16.73 -6.08 1.22
C GLU A 69 15.56 -7.04 0.93
N GLU A 70 14.45 -6.94 1.68
CA GLU A 70 13.26 -7.71 1.36
C GLU A 70 12.62 -7.22 0.05
N PRO A 71 11.88 -8.11 -0.65
CA PRO A 71 11.18 -7.72 -1.86
C PRO A 71 10.33 -6.47 -1.66
N PHE A 72 10.42 -5.53 -2.60
CA PHE A 72 9.61 -4.31 -2.53
C PHE A 72 8.11 -4.66 -2.57
N GLY A 73 7.35 -4.20 -1.57
CA GLY A 73 5.95 -4.62 -1.38
C GLY A 73 5.77 -6.02 -0.79
N LEU A 74 6.85 -6.72 -0.43
CA LEU A 74 6.92 -8.03 0.24
C LEU A 74 6.36 -9.22 -0.55
N MET A 75 6.18 -9.05 -1.85
CA MET A 75 5.87 -10.12 -2.79
C MET A 75 6.91 -10.10 -3.91
N PRO A 76 7.82 -11.10 -3.98
CA PRO A 76 8.75 -11.19 -5.10
C PRO A 76 7.97 -11.43 -6.40
N ASP A 77 8.55 -11.03 -7.53
CA ASP A 77 8.06 -11.33 -8.89
C ASP A 77 6.72 -10.70 -9.30
N PHE A 78 6.00 -10.04 -8.38
CA PHE A 78 4.73 -9.37 -8.68
C PHE A 78 4.88 -7.84 -8.67
N PRO A 79 4.34 -7.13 -9.68
CA PRO A 79 4.28 -5.68 -9.63
C PRO A 79 3.39 -5.23 -8.48
N VAL A 80 3.93 -4.35 -7.65
CA VAL A 80 3.28 -3.83 -6.46
C VAL A 80 2.00 -3.08 -6.79
N TYR A 81 0.96 -3.30 -5.97
CA TYR A 81 -0.20 -2.42 -5.94
C TYR A 81 0.07 -1.23 -5.01
N HIS A 82 -0.01 -0.01 -5.53
CA HIS A 82 0.07 1.21 -4.73
C HIS A 82 -0.62 2.37 -5.44
N LYS A 83 -1.39 3.19 -4.69
CA LYS A 83 -2.19 4.28 -5.27
C LYS A 83 -1.36 5.29 -6.04
N LEU A 84 -0.09 5.48 -5.68
CA LEU A 84 0.83 6.40 -6.37
C LEU A 84 0.93 6.10 -7.87
N PHE A 85 0.96 4.82 -8.24
CA PHE A 85 1.12 4.42 -9.64
C PHE A 85 -0.15 4.61 -10.46
N ARG A 86 0.02 4.80 -11.76
CA ARG A 86 -1.10 4.77 -12.70
C ARG A 86 -1.78 3.40 -12.63
N TRP A 87 -3.11 3.37 -12.66
CA TRP A 87 -3.89 2.14 -12.49
C TRP A 87 -3.61 1.39 -11.18
N ARG A 88 -2.98 2.05 -10.20
CA ARG A 88 -2.62 1.51 -8.89
C ARG A 88 -1.62 0.35 -8.94
N ARG A 89 -0.93 0.11 -10.06
CA ARG A 89 0.03 -0.98 -10.23
C ARG A 89 1.38 -0.43 -10.68
N ALA A 90 2.47 -0.90 -10.07
CA ALA A 90 3.82 -0.55 -10.48
C ALA A 90 4.06 -0.97 -11.94
N PRO A 91 4.78 -0.15 -12.73
CA PRO A 91 5.05 -0.46 -14.14
C PRO A 91 6.09 -1.58 -14.34
N LEU A 92 6.84 -1.88 -13.28
CA LEU A 92 7.86 -2.91 -13.19
C LEU A 92 7.70 -3.68 -11.87
N THR A 93 8.19 -4.92 -11.85
CA THR A 93 8.50 -5.60 -10.59
C THR A 93 9.83 -5.05 -10.08
N PHE A 94 9.84 -4.54 -8.85
CA PHE A 94 11.06 -4.08 -8.19
C PHE A 94 11.58 -5.19 -7.28
N THR A 95 12.86 -5.53 -7.40
CA THR A 95 13.49 -6.59 -6.60
C THR A 95 13.57 -6.24 -5.13
N ASP A 96 13.79 -4.96 -4.82
CA ASP A 96 14.07 -4.44 -3.49
C ASP A 96 13.79 -2.92 -3.46
N VAL A 97 13.95 -2.31 -2.30
CA VAL A 97 13.74 -0.86 -2.11
C VAL A 97 14.69 -0.02 -2.97
N ALA A 98 15.94 -0.45 -3.15
CA ALA A 98 16.92 0.27 -3.93
C ALA A 98 16.57 0.29 -5.43
N ALA A 99 16.01 -0.80 -5.96
CA ALA A 99 15.52 -0.89 -7.33
C ALA A 99 14.35 0.07 -7.57
N ALA A 100 13.40 0.14 -6.62
CA ALA A 100 12.32 1.12 -6.67
C ALA A 100 12.86 2.55 -6.64
N GLU A 101 13.75 2.88 -5.70
CA GLU A 101 14.37 4.21 -5.57
C GLU A 101 15.04 4.66 -6.88
N ARG A 102 15.88 3.81 -7.48
CA ARG A 102 16.54 4.09 -8.78
C ARG A 102 15.53 4.44 -9.86
N TRP A 103 14.43 3.68 -9.94
CA TRP A 103 13.37 3.93 -10.91
C TRP A 103 12.67 5.28 -10.65
N PHE A 104 12.29 5.56 -9.40
CA PHE A 104 11.69 6.85 -9.03
C PHE A 104 12.60 8.04 -9.40
N ASN A 105 13.91 7.91 -9.16
CA ASN A 105 14.90 8.93 -9.52
C ASN A 105 15.14 9.05 -11.03
N VAL A 106 14.92 8.00 -11.84
CA VAL A 106 14.83 8.11 -13.30
C VAL A 106 13.63 8.98 -13.70
N VAL A 107 12.46 8.73 -13.10
CA VAL A 107 11.25 9.53 -13.39
C VAL A 107 11.47 11.00 -13.04
N LEU A 108 12.02 11.27 -11.85
CA LEU A 108 12.33 12.64 -11.43
C LEU A 108 13.29 13.35 -12.38
N ARG A 109 14.37 12.70 -12.84
CA ARG A 109 15.30 13.31 -13.80
C ARG A 109 14.64 13.66 -15.13
N LYS A 110 13.59 12.94 -15.53
CA LYS A 110 12.78 13.29 -16.71
C LYS A 110 11.87 14.49 -16.45
N ILE A 111 11.30 14.61 -15.25
CA ILE A 111 10.51 15.79 -14.82
C ILE A 111 11.39 17.03 -14.70
N ARG A 112 12.61 16.88 -14.15
CA ARG A 112 13.62 17.94 -13.91
C ARG A 112 14.06 18.74 -15.14
N ARG A 113 13.65 18.34 -16.36
CA ARG A 113 13.79 19.18 -17.55
C ARG A 113 12.87 20.42 -17.52
N SER A 114 11.99 20.53 -16.52
CA SER A 114 11.12 21.68 -16.24
C SER A 114 11.64 22.52 -15.05
N ARG A 115 11.30 23.81 -15.06
CA ARG A 115 11.88 24.99 -14.36
C ARG A 115 12.28 24.92 -12.86
N GLU A 116 11.99 23.86 -12.10
CA GLU A 116 12.36 23.77 -10.67
C GLU A 116 13.02 22.42 -10.32
N PRO A 117 14.18 22.41 -9.64
CA PRO A 117 14.85 21.18 -9.26
C PRO A 117 14.16 20.53 -8.04
N LEU A 118 13.45 19.43 -8.28
CA LEU A 118 12.98 18.53 -7.22
C LEU A 118 14.14 17.74 -6.62
N ALA A 119 14.13 17.45 -5.32
CA ALA A 119 15.13 16.60 -4.65
C ALA A 119 15.04 15.14 -5.12
N GLU A 120 16.15 14.40 -5.05
CA GLU A 120 16.11 12.94 -5.29
C GLU A 120 15.37 12.27 -4.13
N ILE A 121 14.67 11.18 -4.45
CA ILE A 121 14.05 10.32 -3.47
C ILE A 121 15.13 9.45 -2.84
N SER A 122 15.14 9.39 -1.51
CA SER A 122 15.97 8.47 -0.72
C SER A 122 15.06 7.56 0.10
N PHE A 123 14.98 6.28 -0.28
CA PHE A 123 14.21 5.25 0.39
C PHE A 123 15.07 4.25 1.14
N ILE A 124 16.30 3.98 0.68
CA ILE A 124 17.18 2.95 1.28
C ILE A 124 17.52 3.27 2.74
N THR A 125 17.47 4.55 3.12
CA THR A 125 17.72 5.02 4.49
C THR A 125 16.46 5.04 5.35
N GLU A 126 15.28 4.75 4.79
CA GLU A 126 14.02 4.77 5.50
C GLU A 126 13.69 3.39 6.08
N GLU A 127 12.93 3.38 7.17
CA GLU A 127 12.30 2.15 7.65
C GLU A 127 11.25 1.66 6.64
N VAL A 128 11.22 0.35 6.41
CA VAL A 128 10.16 -0.31 5.63
C VAL A 128 9.06 -0.78 6.58
N VAL A 129 7.83 -0.35 6.33
CA VAL A 129 6.65 -0.65 7.14
C VAL A 129 5.55 -1.27 6.31
N LEU A 130 4.70 -2.10 6.94
CA LEU A 130 3.44 -2.46 6.29
C LEU A 130 2.50 -1.26 6.26
N THR A 131 1.77 -1.14 5.16
CA THR A 131 0.66 -0.22 5.03
C THR A 131 -0.42 -0.79 4.11
N GLN A 132 -1.65 -0.34 4.30
CA GLN A 132 -2.75 -0.62 3.40
C GLN A 132 -2.78 0.47 2.31
N SER A 133 -2.28 0.16 1.11
CA SER A 133 -2.17 1.15 0.02
C SER A 133 -3.53 1.62 -0.51
N ASP A 134 -4.60 0.83 -0.31
CA ASP A 134 -5.97 1.22 -0.64
C ASP A 134 -6.73 1.61 0.63
N MET A 135 -6.53 2.86 1.07
CA MET A 135 -7.24 3.45 2.21
C MET A 135 -8.69 3.81 1.87
N HIS A 136 -9.49 2.80 1.54
CA HIS A 136 -10.93 2.91 1.36
C HIS A 136 -11.65 2.34 2.59
N ALA A 137 -12.78 2.94 2.98
CA ALA A 137 -13.50 2.56 4.20
C ALA A 137 -13.96 1.08 4.20
N SER A 138 -14.29 0.52 3.02
CA SER A 138 -14.68 -0.88 2.87
C SER A 138 -13.57 -1.89 3.20
N ASN A 139 -12.33 -1.43 3.31
CA ASN A 139 -11.19 -2.30 3.65
C ASN A 139 -11.00 -2.43 5.16
N PHE A 140 -11.88 -1.79 5.94
CA PHE A 140 -11.86 -1.78 7.40
C PHE A 140 -13.25 -2.10 7.95
N GLY A 141 -13.27 -2.63 9.16
CA GLY A 141 -14.51 -2.88 9.91
C GLY A 141 -14.26 -2.84 11.41
N VAL A 142 -15.31 -3.08 12.18
CA VAL A 142 -15.23 -3.23 13.64
C VAL A 142 -15.91 -4.54 14.01
N ALA A 143 -15.20 -5.41 14.70
CA ALA A 143 -15.74 -6.70 15.16
C ALA A 143 -16.60 -6.52 16.42
N SER A 144 -17.36 -7.55 16.76
CA SER A 144 -18.22 -7.57 17.97
C SER A 144 -17.44 -7.39 19.28
N ASP A 145 -16.16 -7.74 19.31
CA ASP A 145 -15.26 -7.51 20.45
C ASP A 145 -14.65 -6.08 20.47
N GLY A 146 -15.05 -5.22 19.53
CA GLY A 146 -14.60 -3.83 19.42
C GLY A 146 -13.22 -3.66 18.77
N ARG A 147 -12.56 -4.73 18.31
CA ARG A 147 -11.30 -4.62 17.57
C ARG A 147 -11.54 -4.23 16.12
N GLY A 148 -10.56 -3.57 15.52
CA GLY A 148 -10.59 -3.27 14.10
C GLY A 148 -10.46 -4.54 13.26
N ILE A 149 -11.12 -4.56 12.10
CA ILE A 149 -11.01 -5.60 11.08
C ILE A 149 -10.21 -5.02 9.90
N LEU A 150 -9.33 -5.83 9.32
CA LEU A 150 -8.56 -5.50 8.13
C LEU A 150 -8.92 -6.44 6.99
N TYR A 151 -9.52 -5.87 5.94
CA TYR A 151 -9.84 -6.56 4.69
C TYR A 151 -8.88 -6.18 3.57
N ASP A 152 -9.04 -6.86 2.44
CA ASP A 152 -8.35 -6.59 1.17
C ASP A 152 -6.82 -6.50 1.32
N ALA A 153 -6.21 -7.62 1.68
CA ALA A 153 -4.76 -7.68 1.80
C ALA A 153 -4.00 -7.61 0.47
N ALA A 154 -4.69 -7.52 -0.68
CA ALA A 154 -4.05 -7.43 -1.99
C ALA A 154 -3.31 -6.10 -2.18
N SER A 155 -3.76 -5.04 -1.49
CA SER A 155 -3.12 -3.72 -1.49
C SER A 155 -2.24 -3.45 -0.28
N ILE A 156 -2.07 -4.44 0.62
CA ILE A 156 -1.10 -4.36 1.71
C ILE A 156 0.29 -4.69 1.16
N GLY A 157 1.28 -3.88 1.51
CA GLY A 157 2.67 -4.16 1.16
C GLY A 157 3.63 -3.48 2.12
N GLY A 158 4.89 -3.93 2.11
CA GLY A 158 5.99 -3.29 2.82
C GLY A 158 6.61 -2.18 1.97
N PHE A 159 6.55 -0.94 2.47
CA PHE A 159 7.08 0.22 1.76
C PHE A 159 7.93 1.12 2.66
N PRO A 160 8.89 1.86 2.07
CA PRO A 160 9.57 2.97 2.73
C PRO A 160 8.56 3.95 3.34
N LEU A 161 8.90 4.50 4.50
CA LEU A 161 8.02 5.32 5.31
C LEU A 161 7.36 6.47 4.52
N SER A 162 8.11 7.15 3.66
CA SER A 162 7.58 8.25 2.85
C SER A 162 6.53 7.79 1.85
N LEU A 163 6.67 6.61 1.27
CA LEU A 163 5.69 6.02 0.36
C LEU A 163 4.45 5.52 1.14
N ALA A 164 4.64 4.93 2.32
CA ALA A 164 3.54 4.58 3.21
C ALA A 164 2.74 5.83 3.66
N ASN A 165 3.43 6.90 4.03
CA ASN A 165 2.82 8.18 4.41
C ASN A 165 2.08 8.84 3.24
N PHE A 166 2.58 8.67 2.00
CA PHE A 166 1.90 9.17 0.81
C PHE A 166 0.47 8.64 0.71
N THR A 167 0.28 7.35 1.03
CA THR A 167 -1.04 6.73 1.00
C THR A 167 -2.00 7.41 1.98
N LEU A 168 -1.58 7.65 3.22
CA LEU A 168 -2.42 8.28 4.24
C LEU A 168 -2.70 9.75 3.93
N LEU A 169 -1.69 10.50 3.51
CA LEU A 169 -1.78 11.95 3.43
C LEU A 169 -2.31 12.47 2.08
N ARG A 170 -2.29 11.67 1.00
CA ARG A 170 -2.48 12.18 -0.37
C ARG A 170 -3.45 11.40 -1.25
N THR A 171 -4.22 10.45 -0.71
CA THR A 171 -5.06 9.56 -1.56
C THR A 171 -6.56 9.81 -1.47
N THR A 172 -7.18 9.77 -0.29
CA THR A 172 -8.65 9.86 -0.13
C THR A 172 -9.04 10.66 1.11
N PRO A 173 -10.28 11.20 1.18
CA PRO A 173 -10.79 11.83 2.40
C PRO A 173 -10.80 10.90 3.61
N PHE A 174 -11.06 9.60 3.41
CA PHE A 174 -10.99 8.60 4.48
C PHE A 174 -9.54 8.43 4.98
N ALA A 175 -8.58 8.32 4.07
CA ALA A 175 -7.16 8.25 4.42
C ALA A 175 -6.70 9.47 5.23
N ALA A 176 -7.12 10.67 4.82
CA ALA A 176 -6.80 11.90 5.52
C ALA A 176 -7.42 11.94 6.93
N ALA A 177 -8.65 11.47 7.09
CA ALA A 177 -9.28 11.36 8.41
C ALA A 177 -8.53 10.34 9.30
N VAL A 178 -8.14 9.18 8.76
CA VAL A 178 -7.32 8.20 9.48
C VAL A 178 -5.95 8.80 9.87
N ALA A 179 -5.33 9.57 8.98
CA ALA A 179 -4.03 10.21 9.23
C ALA A 179 -4.07 11.17 10.43
N GLN A 180 -5.19 11.85 10.68
CA GLN A 180 -5.36 12.77 11.82
C GLN A 180 -5.33 12.05 13.18
N HIS A 181 -5.55 10.74 13.21
CA HIS A 181 -5.40 9.93 14.43
C HIS A 181 -4.00 9.32 14.58
N ILE A 182 -3.16 9.42 13.55
CA ILE A 182 -1.83 8.81 13.52
C ILE A 182 -0.74 9.87 13.72
N PHE A 183 -0.90 11.02 13.07
CA PHE A 183 0.05 12.12 13.09
C PHE A 183 -0.62 13.33 13.72
N ASP A 184 0.13 14.07 14.52
CA ASP A 184 -0.32 15.40 14.93
C ASP A 184 -0.30 16.37 13.72
N PRO A 185 -0.97 17.54 13.82
CA PRO A 185 -1.02 18.51 12.72
C PRO A 185 0.34 19.05 12.30
N GLU A 186 1.30 19.19 13.22
CA GLU A 186 2.63 19.70 12.93
C GLU A 186 3.45 18.66 12.18
N GLU A 187 3.46 17.41 12.67
CA GLU A 187 4.09 16.27 12.01
C GLU A 187 3.51 16.06 10.61
N SER A 188 2.18 16.14 10.46
CA SER A 188 1.52 16.07 9.15
C SER A 188 2.04 17.16 8.20
N ALA A 189 2.16 18.40 8.68
CA ALA A 189 2.68 19.51 7.88
C ALA A 189 4.15 19.31 7.50
N GLN A 190 4.99 18.81 8.41
CA GLN A 190 6.39 18.47 8.16
C GLN A 190 6.51 17.34 7.11
N LEU A 191 5.75 16.26 7.27
CA LEU A 191 5.72 15.14 6.32
C LEU A 191 5.26 15.59 4.92
N LEU A 192 4.24 16.46 4.85
CA LEU A 192 3.74 17.02 3.60
C LEU A 192 4.75 17.90 2.87
N THR A 193 5.63 18.57 3.62
CA THR A 193 6.66 19.47 3.08
C THR A 193 8.02 18.80 2.87
N SER A 194 8.17 17.54 3.30
CA SER A 194 9.40 16.76 3.14
C SER A 194 9.83 16.63 1.67
N PRO A 195 11.14 16.55 1.38
CA PRO A 195 11.66 16.39 0.03
C PRO A 195 11.07 15.18 -0.71
N ASN A 196 11.05 14.01 -0.06
CA ASN A 196 10.47 12.79 -0.64
C ASN A 196 8.99 12.97 -0.98
N MET A 197 8.19 13.55 -0.08
CA MET A 197 6.76 13.77 -0.36
C MET A 197 6.53 14.70 -1.56
N LYS A 198 7.27 15.81 -1.65
CA LYS A 198 7.19 16.74 -2.79
C LYS A 198 7.54 16.03 -4.11
N SER A 199 8.60 15.23 -4.09
CA SER A 199 9.03 14.44 -5.25
C SER A 199 8.03 13.35 -5.64
N LEU A 200 7.45 12.62 -4.69
CA LEU A 200 6.42 11.59 -4.93
C LEU A 200 5.16 12.19 -5.55
N VAL A 201 4.76 13.40 -5.13
CA VAL A 201 3.63 14.13 -5.75
C VAL A 201 3.92 14.46 -7.20
N ALA A 202 5.13 14.92 -7.51
CA ALA A 202 5.53 15.20 -8.89
C ALA A 202 5.57 13.93 -9.73
N VAL A 203 6.09 12.82 -9.20
CA VAL A 203 6.09 11.52 -9.87
C VAL A 203 4.66 11.05 -10.16
N ARG A 204 3.74 11.11 -9.17
CA ARG A 204 2.32 10.77 -9.38
C ARG A 204 1.71 11.60 -10.51
N LYS A 205 1.94 12.92 -10.50
CA LYS A 205 1.46 13.81 -11.57
C LYS A 205 2.00 13.34 -12.92
N GLN A 206 3.30 13.13 -13.04
CA GLN A 206 3.91 12.66 -14.29
C GLN A 206 3.33 11.32 -14.77
N LEU A 207 3.15 10.35 -13.86
CA LEU A 207 2.55 9.05 -14.16
C LEU A 207 1.10 9.14 -14.65
N THR A 208 0.38 10.20 -14.25
CA THR A 208 -0.99 10.42 -14.70
C THR A 208 -1.03 10.90 -16.17
N TRP A 209 -0.01 11.63 -16.62
CA TRP A 209 0.03 12.27 -17.94
C TRP A 209 0.90 11.56 -18.99
N THR A 210 1.68 10.55 -18.59
CA THR A 210 2.57 9.82 -19.49
C THR A 210 1.90 8.57 -20.09
N PHE A 211 2.13 8.30 -21.37
CA PHE A 211 1.73 7.05 -22.05
C PHE A 211 2.67 5.87 -21.77
N ASP A 212 3.99 6.10 -21.70
CA ASP A 212 5.01 5.10 -21.29
C ASP A 212 5.38 5.24 -19.81
N ASP A 213 4.68 4.53 -18.94
CA ASP A 213 4.94 4.52 -17.50
C ASP A 213 6.25 3.79 -17.11
N ARG A 214 6.95 3.15 -18.05
CA ARG A 214 8.28 2.58 -17.83
C ARG A 214 9.40 3.56 -18.10
N PHE A 215 9.09 4.70 -18.72
CA PHE A 215 10.04 5.76 -19.02
C PHE A 215 11.31 5.22 -19.72
N GLY A 216 11.17 4.35 -20.72
CA GLY A 216 12.28 3.80 -21.48
C GLY A 216 13.25 2.91 -20.70
N THR A 217 12.89 2.47 -19.48
CA THR A 217 13.62 1.38 -18.82
C THR A 217 13.23 0.07 -19.49
N CYS A 218 14.19 -0.56 -20.18
CA CYS A 218 13.97 -1.87 -20.78
C CYS A 218 13.88 -2.90 -19.65
N GLY A 219 12.74 -3.59 -19.58
CA GLY A 219 12.52 -4.73 -18.69
C GLY A 219 13.38 -5.91 -19.11
N GLY A 220 14.68 -5.84 -18.83
CA GLY A 220 15.58 -7.00 -18.88
C GLY A 220 15.31 -7.89 -17.68
N MET A 221 14.15 -8.54 -17.65
CA MET A 221 13.82 -9.78 -16.95
C MET A 221 12.36 -10.11 -17.31
N LEU A 222 12.21 -11.04 -18.25
CA LEU A 222 11.02 -11.78 -18.70
C LEU A 222 9.65 -11.11 -18.53
N PHE A 223 9.11 -10.64 -19.65
CA PHE A 223 7.68 -10.45 -19.83
C PHE A 223 6.96 -11.79 -19.83
N ASP A 224 6.04 -11.98 -18.89
CA ASP A 224 4.76 -12.60 -19.24
C ASP A 224 3.64 -11.57 -19.05
N ARG A 225 2.87 -11.36 -20.11
CA ARG A 225 1.76 -10.41 -20.14
C ARG A 225 0.59 -11.06 -19.41
N ALA A 226 0.50 -10.83 -18.11
CA ALA A 226 -0.74 -11.03 -17.38
C ALA A 226 -1.13 -9.75 -16.63
N GLN A 227 -2.12 -9.07 -17.21
CA GLN A 227 -2.94 -8.10 -16.49
C GLN A 227 -3.75 -8.88 -15.45
N PHE A 228 -3.31 -8.88 -14.20
CA PHE A 228 -4.11 -9.40 -13.09
C PHE A 228 -4.78 -8.22 -12.41
N LEU A 229 -6.08 -8.07 -12.67
CA LEU A 229 -7.02 -7.47 -11.74
C LEU A 229 -7.68 -8.65 -11.03
N SER A 230 -7.13 -9.05 -9.89
CA SER A 230 -7.85 -9.95 -9.01
C SER A 230 -8.98 -9.13 -8.37
N LEU A 231 -10.17 -9.14 -8.99
CA LEU A 231 -11.38 -8.76 -8.28
C LEU A 231 -11.65 -9.87 -7.26
N ILE A 232 -11.28 -9.64 -6.01
CA ILE A 232 -11.77 -10.46 -4.91
C ILE A 232 -13.22 -10.03 -4.69
N PHE A 233 -14.16 -10.80 -5.23
CA PHE A 233 -15.56 -10.69 -4.84
C PHE A 233 -15.72 -11.39 -3.50
N VAL A 234 -16.00 -10.62 -2.45
CA VAL A 234 -16.57 -11.15 -1.22
C VAL A 234 -18.02 -11.47 -1.52
N LEU A 235 -18.34 -12.75 -1.70
CA LEU A 235 -19.72 -13.22 -1.73
C LEU A 235 -20.14 -13.45 -0.28
N THR A 236 -20.85 -12.49 0.30
CA THR A 236 -21.66 -12.73 1.51
C THR A 236 -23.01 -13.31 1.06
N PRO A 237 -23.52 -14.38 1.72
CA PRO A 237 -24.91 -14.81 1.54
C PRO A 237 -25.91 -13.74 2.01
#